data_AF-A0A7V2WM01-F1
#
_entry.id   AF-A0A7V2WM01-F1
#
_cell.length_a   1.000
_cell.length_b   1.000
_cell.length_c   1.000
_cell.angle_alpha   90.00
_cell.angle_beta   90.00
_cell.angle_gamma   90.00
#
_symmetry.space_group_name_H-M   'P 1'
#
loop_
_entity.id
_entity.type
_entity.pdbx_description
1 polymer ?
#
loop_
_entity_poly.entity_id
_entity_poly.type
_entity_poly.pdbx_seq_one_letter_code
_entity_poly.pdbx_strand_id
1 'polypeptide(L)'
;YQTQPMIEKMLYLLWDSGLKLGHRVHELADLPIVAREDITIKSAFLESRFIEGSKFLWTGIENALTEIRKENPEEFIRLKVEERRAQHKRYPLTMEPHLKEGVGGFRDANMVFWMGKLLYNVPRIRELDETIVDPEDYREYRIALEFLFRVRTALHIIAKKKVDQVRLDLLPDLTRLLKFPESYRGQLRLARRITGALRTVHLYSRIWLERLIGDYMPELYEACYLPEIRHRKLHTLVEELNRRAYEPFRIHPELLHELIHAERPERPDETLYRDLRSTFDRPSAYSVLAAFVEARILGYMIPPMKKVIDLPQFDGYHRYAVDRHSIETLRHMEQIEDPFIAELFDALEPEEKAMLKVVALLHDAGKGRKKDHHLVGASLFRVFAAKLGFSEPLIDAGARLILHHTLMSVTAQREDIYSEKTVLAFVSRFGSRKLLEMIYILTYADMKGVGTDVYNSHSARLLRTLYHQSLEALKYENRLDETAKRLQAVDRLKNSRAFKELPKSLQNKILSIPSNAFFIRHSTRRIIAIAQAAARMEEYTYHISNEQNLTIEVIRRHDLNLAWML
;
A
#
# COMPACT_ATOMS: atom_id res chain seq x y z
N TYR A 1 -18.29 47.06 34.15
CA TYR A 1 -18.27 47.37 32.70
C TYR A 1 -19.06 46.28 31.97
N GLN A 2 -19.83 46.63 30.92
CA GLN A 2 -20.50 45.64 30.05
C GLN A 2 -19.49 44.99 29.08
N THR A 3 -18.41 44.43 29.63
CA THR A 3 -17.24 43.98 28.85
C THR A 3 -17.58 42.79 27.96
N GLN A 4 -18.39 41.85 28.45
CA GLN A 4 -18.83 40.69 27.68
C GLN A 4 -19.65 41.10 26.43
N PRO A 5 -20.70 41.93 26.52
CA PRO A 5 -21.41 42.44 25.34
C PRO A 5 -20.53 43.21 24.35
N MET A 6 -19.52 43.94 24.82
CA MET A 6 -18.57 44.62 23.94
C MET A 6 -17.68 43.64 23.17
N ILE A 7 -17.20 42.59 23.85
CA ILE A 7 -16.40 41.53 23.21
C ILE A 7 -17.24 40.78 22.17
N GLU A 8 -18.48 40.42 22.50
CA GLU A 8 -19.42 39.77 21.58
C GLU A 8 -19.68 40.62 20.33
N LYS A 9 -19.88 41.94 20.49
CA LYS A 9 -20.02 42.87 19.35
C LYS A 9 -18.78 42.94 18.47
N MET A 10 -17.59 42.92 19.06
CA MET A 10 -16.33 42.90 18.30
C MET A 10 -16.21 41.64 17.42
N LEU A 11 -16.78 40.52 17.85
CA LEU A 11 -16.73 39.26 17.09
C LEU A 11 -17.60 39.27 15.86
N TYR A 12 -18.78 39.90 15.92
CA TYR A 12 -19.60 40.11 14.72
C TYR A 12 -18.82 40.90 13.66
N LEU A 13 -18.10 41.96 14.05
CA LEU A 13 -17.24 42.72 13.13
C LEU A 13 -16.13 41.86 12.52
N LEU A 14 -15.52 40.97 13.31
CA LEU A 14 -14.48 40.06 12.81
C LEU A 14 -15.04 39.02 11.85
N TRP A 15 -16.23 38.47 12.13
CA TRP A 15 -16.95 37.57 11.23
C TRP A 15 -17.33 38.28 9.92
N ASP A 16 -17.82 39.51 9.99
CA ASP A 16 -18.14 40.34 8.83
C ASP A 16 -16.89 40.64 7.97
N SER A 17 -15.71 40.77 8.60
CA SER A 17 -14.43 40.87 7.89
C SER A 17 -13.93 39.55 7.28
N GLY A 18 -14.68 38.45 7.46
CA GLY A 18 -14.38 37.13 6.91
C GLY A 18 -13.54 36.21 7.83
N LEU A 19 -13.23 36.62 9.06
CA LEU A 19 -12.44 35.83 10.00
C LEU A 19 -13.33 34.87 10.79
N LYS A 20 -13.29 33.56 10.51
CA LYS A 20 -14.07 32.57 11.27
C LYS A 20 -13.41 32.20 12.60
N LEU A 21 -13.62 33.01 13.62
CA LEU A 21 -13.06 32.84 14.96
C LEU A 21 -14.06 32.16 15.90
N GLY A 22 -13.60 31.16 16.65
CA GLY A 22 -14.26 30.73 17.87
C GLY A 22 -13.83 31.65 19.01
N HIS A 23 -14.74 31.94 19.94
CA HIS A 23 -14.45 32.79 21.09
C HIS A 23 -15.03 32.20 22.36
N ARG A 24 -14.38 32.49 23.49
CA ARG A 24 -14.90 32.30 24.83
C ARG A 24 -14.39 33.44 25.69
N VAL A 25 -15.21 33.88 26.65
CA VAL A 25 -14.86 34.91 27.62
C VAL A 25 -14.87 34.24 28.98
N HIS A 26 -13.78 34.39 29.74
CA HIS A 26 -13.61 33.80 31.06
C HIS A 26 -13.03 34.83 32.01
N GLU A 27 -13.45 34.79 33.27
CA GLU A 27 -12.75 35.51 34.33
C GLU A 27 -11.50 34.71 34.76
N LEU A 28 -10.54 35.41 35.37
CA LEU A 28 -9.28 34.77 35.80
C LEU A 28 -9.53 33.61 36.80
N ALA A 29 -10.56 33.75 37.64
CA ALA A 29 -10.94 32.74 38.63
C ALA A 29 -11.56 31.48 38.01
N ASP A 30 -12.13 31.58 36.79
CA ASP A 30 -12.82 30.47 36.13
C ASP A 30 -11.87 29.55 35.36
N LEU A 31 -10.66 30.03 35.02
CA LEU A 31 -9.73 29.29 34.16
C LEU A 31 -9.44 27.86 34.67
N PRO A 32 -9.17 27.62 35.98
CA PRO A 32 -8.93 26.27 36.46
C PRO A 32 -10.17 25.36 36.37
N ILE A 33 -11.37 25.92 36.59
CA ILE A 33 -12.62 25.16 36.54
C ILE A 33 -12.88 24.70 35.10
N VAL A 34 -12.81 25.65 34.17
CA VAL A 34 -13.09 25.40 32.75
C VAL A 34 -12.03 24.49 32.13
N ALA A 35 -10.78 24.55 32.58
CA ALA A 35 -9.73 23.64 32.14
C ALA A 35 -9.98 22.17 32.51
N ARG A 36 -10.71 21.91 33.62
CA ARG A 36 -11.07 20.56 34.06
C ARG A 36 -12.26 19.99 33.28
N GLU A 37 -13.18 20.85 32.86
CA GLU A 37 -14.40 20.43 32.15
C GLU A 37 -14.12 19.96 30.72
N ASP A 38 -13.14 20.56 30.04
CA ASP A 38 -12.89 20.31 28.61
C ASP A 38 -11.39 20.36 28.27
N ILE A 39 -10.85 19.20 27.87
CA ILE A 39 -9.45 19.04 27.46
C ILE A 39 -9.07 19.91 26.25
N THR A 40 -10.03 20.25 25.38
CA THR A 40 -9.78 21.13 24.24
C THR A 40 -9.47 22.55 24.70
N ILE A 41 -10.05 22.98 25.82
CA ILE A 41 -9.77 24.28 26.43
C ILE A 41 -8.39 24.25 27.08
N LYS A 42 -8.06 23.19 27.82
CA LYS A 42 -6.71 23.00 28.36
C LYS A 42 -5.64 23.03 27.25
N SER A 43 -5.94 22.46 26.08
CA SER A 43 -5.06 22.54 24.90
C SER A 43 -4.92 23.98 24.38
N ALA A 44 -6.02 24.72 24.28
CA ALA A 44 -6.03 26.12 23.84
C ALA A 44 -5.26 27.04 24.82
N PHE A 45 -5.35 26.74 26.12
CA PHE A 45 -4.61 27.41 27.19
C PHE A 45 -3.10 27.22 27.06
N LEU A 46 -2.63 26.01 26.70
CA LEU A 46 -1.21 25.76 26.42
C LEU A 46 -0.69 26.52 25.18
N GLU A 47 -1.56 26.83 24.23
CA GLU A 47 -1.25 27.61 23.02
C GLU A 47 -1.46 29.12 23.18
N SER A 48 -1.83 29.58 24.38
CA SER A 48 -2.17 30.97 24.61
C SER A 48 -0.98 31.92 24.35
N ARG A 49 -1.31 33.10 23.80
CA ARG A 49 -0.36 34.15 23.51
C ARG A 49 -0.98 35.51 23.81
N PHE A 50 -0.18 36.42 24.37
CA PHE A 50 -0.60 37.81 24.52
C PHE A 50 -0.70 38.48 23.15
N ILE A 51 -1.88 39.00 22.82
CA ILE A 51 -2.12 39.78 21.59
C ILE A 51 -2.20 41.26 21.94
N GLU A 52 -3.08 41.64 22.86
CA GLU A 52 -3.29 43.02 23.30
C GLU A 52 -4.03 43.06 24.65
N GLY A 53 -3.90 44.15 25.40
CA GLY A 53 -4.65 44.41 26.63
C GLY A 53 -3.80 44.66 27.87
N SER A 54 -4.36 44.40 29.06
CA SER A 54 -3.66 44.64 30.33
C SER A 54 -2.57 43.61 30.58
N LYS A 55 -1.31 44.06 30.64
CA LYS A 55 -0.17 43.23 31.02
C LYS A 55 -0.29 42.65 32.43
N PHE A 56 -0.92 43.39 33.36
CA PHE A 56 -1.16 42.90 34.72
C PHE A 56 -2.08 41.68 34.73
N LEU A 57 -3.18 41.72 33.95
CA LEU A 57 -4.07 40.57 33.80
C LEU A 57 -3.37 39.41 33.11
N TRP A 58 -2.55 39.68 32.09
CA TRP A 58 -1.78 38.65 31.41
C TRP A 58 -0.84 37.91 32.37
N THR A 59 -0.11 38.61 33.24
CA THR A 59 0.73 37.96 34.25
C THR A 59 -0.09 37.10 35.21
N GLY A 60 -1.29 37.54 35.60
CA GLY A 60 -2.21 36.72 36.37
C GLY A 60 -2.63 35.44 35.64
N ILE A 61 -2.92 35.55 34.35
CA ILE A 61 -3.25 34.42 33.48
C ILE A 61 -2.05 33.46 33.36
N GLU A 62 -0.83 33.96 33.14
CA GLU A 62 0.38 33.14 33.05
C GLU A 62 0.60 32.30 34.32
N ASN A 63 0.35 32.87 35.50
CA ASN A 63 0.41 32.16 36.76
C ASN A 63 -0.66 31.06 36.83
N ALA A 64 -1.92 31.37 36.49
CA ALA A 64 -3.01 30.40 36.48
C ALA A 64 -2.74 29.25 35.50
N LEU A 65 -2.26 29.56 34.29
CA LEU A 65 -1.88 28.59 33.27
C LEU A 65 -0.74 27.68 33.74
N THR A 66 0.21 28.22 34.51
CA THR A 66 1.31 27.43 35.08
C THR A 66 0.79 26.38 36.06
N GLU A 67 -0.24 26.69 36.83
CA GLU A 67 -0.86 25.74 37.76
C GLU A 67 -1.75 24.72 37.03
N ILE A 68 -2.58 25.16 36.08
CA ILE A 68 -3.41 24.28 35.23
C ILE A 68 -2.55 23.24 34.49
N ARG A 69 -1.33 23.63 34.11
CA ARG A 69 -0.36 22.75 33.45
C ARG A 69 0.12 21.62 34.36
N LYS A 70 0.39 21.92 35.63
CA LYS A 70 0.86 20.93 36.63
C LYS A 70 -0.24 19.99 37.09
N GLU A 71 -1.50 20.36 36.88
CA GLU A 71 -2.65 19.57 37.27
C GLU A 71 -2.82 18.36 36.34
N ASN A 72 -2.71 17.15 36.91
CA ASN A 72 -2.91 15.85 36.26
C ASN A 72 -2.30 15.73 34.84
N PRO A 73 -0.97 15.81 34.69
CA PRO A 73 -0.32 15.72 33.38
C PRO A 73 -0.53 14.34 32.73
N GLU A 74 -0.53 13.26 33.50
CA GLU A 74 -0.74 11.88 33.02
C GLU A 74 -2.09 11.70 32.31
N GLU A 75 -3.18 12.16 32.92
CA GLU A 75 -4.51 12.08 32.31
C GLU A 75 -4.58 12.86 30.99
N PHE A 76 -3.97 14.06 30.95
CA PHE A 76 -3.93 14.86 29.73
C PHE A 76 -3.14 14.16 28.62
N ILE A 77 -1.98 13.58 28.94
CA ILE A 77 -1.15 12.82 27.99
C ILE A 77 -1.97 11.66 27.41
N ARG A 78 -2.58 10.83 28.28
CA ARG A 78 -3.36 9.66 27.87
C ARG A 78 -4.48 10.03 26.90
N LEU A 79 -5.31 11.01 27.27
CA LEU A 79 -6.44 11.44 26.45
C LEU A 79 -5.97 11.99 25.09
N LYS A 80 -4.84 12.70 25.05
CA LYS A 80 -4.29 13.22 23.79
C LYS A 80 -3.69 12.13 22.89
N VAL A 81 -3.07 11.11 23.48
CA VAL A 81 -2.60 9.94 22.73
C VAL A 81 -3.77 9.16 22.12
N GLU A 82 -4.87 8.99 22.86
CA GLU A 82 -6.10 8.38 22.36
C GLU A 82 -6.73 9.19 21.22
N GLU A 83 -6.84 10.52 21.39
CA GLU A 83 -7.32 11.45 20.36
C GLU A 83 -6.49 11.31 19.07
N ARG A 84 -5.16 11.28 19.18
CA ARG A 84 -4.24 11.09 18.05
C ARG A 84 -4.42 9.73 17.38
N ARG A 85 -4.54 8.64 18.14
CA ARG A 85 -4.77 7.29 17.60
C ARG A 85 -6.08 7.24 16.79
N ALA A 86 -7.15 7.83 17.31
CA ALA A 86 -8.43 7.93 16.62
C ALA A 86 -8.32 8.77 15.33
N GLN A 87 -7.59 9.89 15.37
CA GLN A 87 -7.33 10.73 14.19
C GLN A 87 -6.54 9.97 13.11
N HIS A 88 -5.47 9.26 13.47
CA HIS A 88 -4.67 8.47 12.51
C HIS A 88 -5.46 7.34 11.86
N LYS A 89 -6.39 6.71 12.60
CA LYS A 89 -7.30 5.70 12.04
C LYS A 89 -8.28 6.32 11.03
N ARG A 90 -8.76 7.54 11.29
CA ARG A 90 -9.69 8.27 10.42
C ARG A 90 -9.00 8.89 9.20
N TYR A 91 -7.79 9.41 9.37
CA TYR A 91 -7.00 10.07 8.34
C TYR A 91 -5.61 9.43 8.21
N PRO A 92 -5.56 8.17 7.72
CA PRO A 92 -4.31 7.49 7.44
C PRO A 92 -3.54 8.22 6.34
N LEU A 93 -2.23 7.99 6.27
CA LEU A 93 -1.43 8.53 5.17
C LEU A 93 -1.82 7.83 3.86
N THR A 94 -2.50 8.55 2.98
CA THR A 94 -2.93 8.07 1.67
C THR A 94 -2.41 8.97 0.55
N MET A 95 -2.76 8.61 -0.67
CA MET A 95 -2.57 9.38 -1.90
C MET A 95 -3.21 10.77 -1.89
N GLU A 96 -4.27 10.97 -1.11
CA GLU A 96 -4.96 12.26 -0.91
C GLU A 96 -4.88 12.69 0.56
N PRO A 97 -3.69 13.04 1.05
CA PRO A 97 -3.46 13.18 2.48
C PRO A 97 -4.17 14.39 3.09
N HIS A 98 -4.53 14.26 4.37
CA HIS A 98 -5.09 15.34 5.17
C HIS A 98 -4.00 16.06 5.95
N LEU A 99 -3.67 17.30 5.59
CA LEU A 99 -2.51 18.03 6.12
C LEU A 99 -2.66 18.43 7.60
N LYS A 100 -3.88 18.54 8.11
CA LYS A 100 -4.13 18.94 9.51
C LYS A 100 -4.21 17.75 10.46
N GLU A 101 -5.26 16.95 10.31
CA GLU A 101 -5.60 15.83 11.19
C GLU A 101 -5.00 14.47 10.75
N GLY A 102 -4.28 14.42 9.61
CA GLY A 102 -3.68 13.18 9.11
C GLY A 102 -2.34 12.83 9.75
N VAL A 103 -1.88 11.60 9.51
CA VAL A 103 -0.55 11.11 9.94
C VAL A 103 0.55 12.05 9.44
N GLY A 104 1.37 12.59 10.35
CA GLY A 104 2.40 13.57 10.02
C GLY A 104 1.90 14.97 9.67
N GLY A 105 0.61 15.24 9.90
CA GLY A 105 0.00 16.56 9.73
C GLY A 105 0.29 17.51 10.89
N PHE A 106 -0.33 18.68 10.84
CA PHE A 106 -0.14 19.72 11.87
C PHE A 106 -0.51 19.27 13.29
N ARG A 107 -1.44 18.31 13.45
CA ARG A 107 -1.77 17.76 14.78
C ARG A 107 -0.65 16.93 15.38
N ASP A 108 0.11 16.20 14.58
CA ASP A 108 1.29 15.47 15.07
C ASP A 108 2.36 16.45 15.55
N ALA A 109 2.57 17.53 14.81
CA ALA A 109 3.46 18.62 15.20
C ALA A 109 3.01 19.31 16.49
N ASN A 110 1.72 19.64 16.59
CA ASN A 110 1.14 20.26 17.77
C ASN A 110 1.21 19.33 18.98
N MET A 111 1.09 18.01 18.81
CA MET A 111 1.21 17.06 19.90
C MET A 111 2.58 17.16 20.58
N VAL A 112 3.67 17.17 19.80
CA VAL A 112 5.03 17.39 20.35
C VAL A 112 5.11 18.71 21.10
N PHE A 113 4.60 19.79 20.49
CA PHE A 113 4.59 21.10 21.12
C PHE A 113 3.81 21.12 22.43
N TRP A 114 2.61 20.54 22.48
CA TRP A 114 1.79 20.48 23.69
C TRP A 114 2.45 19.66 24.79
N MET A 115 3.06 18.52 24.47
CA MET A 115 3.78 17.70 25.47
C MET A 115 5.01 18.45 25.98
N GLY A 116 5.78 19.08 25.09
CA GLY A 116 6.91 19.92 25.47
C GLY A 116 6.51 21.10 26.34
N LYS A 117 5.41 21.78 25.99
CA LYS A 117 4.86 22.89 26.79
C LYS A 117 4.37 22.40 28.14
N LEU A 118 3.64 21.28 28.18
CA LEU A 118 3.11 20.68 29.40
C LEU A 118 4.23 20.33 30.38
N LEU A 119 5.23 19.57 29.92
CA LEU A 119 6.27 19.01 30.77
C LEU A 119 7.41 20.01 31.06
N TYR A 120 7.89 20.72 30.04
CA TYR A 120 9.09 21.56 30.14
C TYR A 120 8.81 23.07 30.08
N ASN A 121 7.56 23.50 29.89
CA ASN A 121 7.14 24.90 29.72
C ASN A 121 7.78 25.64 28.54
N VAL A 122 8.35 24.92 27.57
CA VAL A 122 9.04 25.54 26.45
C VAL A 122 8.06 26.27 25.50
N PRO A 123 8.39 27.45 24.97
CA PRO A 123 7.52 28.17 24.04
C PRO A 123 7.59 27.61 22.62
N ARG A 124 8.61 26.80 22.28
CA ARG A 124 8.82 26.20 20.95
C ARG A 124 9.48 24.83 21.07
N ILE A 125 9.23 23.94 20.10
CA ILE A 125 9.85 22.59 20.03
C ILE A 125 11.38 22.66 20.03
N ARG A 126 11.98 23.66 19.37
CA ARG A 126 13.45 23.85 19.31
C ARG A 126 14.09 24.09 20.69
N GLU A 127 13.32 24.54 21.66
CA GLU A 127 13.82 24.89 23.00
C GLU A 127 13.74 23.69 23.96
N LEU A 128 13.29 22.52 23.47
CA LEU A 128 13.49 21.26 24.18
C LEU A 128 14.97 20.91 24.23
N ASP A 129 15.34 20.12 25.25
CA ASP A 129 16.70 19.64 25.44
C ASP A 129 17.19 18.82 24.22
N GLU A 130 18.49 18.88 23.92
CA GLU A 130 19.10 18.19 22.77
C GLU A 130 18.99 16.67 22.87
N THR A 131 18.86 16.11 24.08
CA THR A 131 18.59 14.68 24.28
C THR A 131 17.20 14.28 23.77
N ILE A 132 16.25 15.21 23.75
CA ILE A 132 14.89 15.00 23.22
C ILE A 132 14.88 15.35 21.74
N VAL A 133 15.31 16.55 21.39
CA VAL A 133 15.25 17.12 20.04
C VAL A 133 16.65 17.43 19.54
N ASP A 134 17.20 16.53 18.74
CA ASP A 134 18.48 16.77 18.07
C ASP A 134 18.39 17.97 17.09
N PRO A 135 19.36 18.90 17.07
CA PRO A 135 19.34 20.07 16.19
C PRO A 135 19.32 19.76 14.68
N GLU A 136 19.97 18.69 14.23
CA GLU A 136 19.97 18.25 12.83
C GLU A 136 18.60 17.68 12.45
N ASP A 137 18.02 16.84 13.31
CA ASP A 137 16.68 16.29 13.14
C ASP A 137 15.62 17.41 13.12
N TYR A 138 15.73 18.39 14.03
CA TYR A 138 14.84 19.54 14.06
C TYR A 138 14.91 20.36 12.76
N ARG A 139 16.09 20.48 12.17
CA ARG A 139 16.25 21.20 10.89
C ARG A 139 15.49 20.51 9.77
N GLU A 140 15.62 19.20 9.61
CA GLU A 140 14.88 18.45 8.58
C GLU A 140 13.37 18.52 8.83
N TYR A 141 12.95 18.28 10.07
CA TYR A 141 11.55 18.41 10.51
C TYR A 141 10.96 19.78 10.17
N ARG A 142 11.68 20.86 10.52
CA ARG A 142 11.22 22.23 10.29
C ARG A 142 11.05 22.54 8.81
N ILE A 143 11.99 22.11 7.96
CA ILE A 143 11.90 22.29 6.50
C ILE A 143 10.66 21.59 5.95
N ALA A 144 10.37 20.37 6.41
CA ALA A 144 9.17 19.64 6.03
C ALA A 144 7.89 20.36 6.49
N LEU A 145 7.83 20.79 7.75
CA LEU A 145 6.67 21.47 8.32
C LEU A 145 6.38 22.81 7.63
N GLU A 146 7.40 23.64 7.38
CA GLU A 146 7.27 24.90 6.64
C GLU A 146 6.76 24.66 5.21
N PHE A 147 7.23 23.61 4.54
CA PHE A 147 6.71 23.24 3.23
C PHE A 147 5.21 22.87 3.29
N LEU A 148 4.78 22.08 4.27
CA LEU A 148 3.36 21.73 4.45
C LEU A 148 2.49 22.97 4.72
N PHE A 149 2.98 23.94 5.49
CA PHE A 149 2.28 25.22 5.69
C PHE A 149 2.06 25.97 4.37
N ARG A 150 3.06 26.00 3.49
CA ARG A 150 2.94 26.61 2.15
C ARG A 150 1.91 25.88 1.30
N VAL A 151 1.91 24.55 1.33
CA VAL A 151 0.92 23.72 0.60
C VAL A 151 -0.50 23.99 1.11
N ARG A 152 -0.70 24.01 2.43
CA ARG A 152 -2.02 24.31 3.03
C ARG A 152 -2.51 25.71 2.69
N THR A 153 -1.62 26.70 2.72
CA THR A 153 -1.96 28.08 2.33
C THR A 153 -2.38 28.13 0.87
N ALA A 154 -1.62 27.46 -0.02
CA ALA A 154 -1.95 27.35 -1.43
C ALA A 154 -3.32 26.68 -1.66
N LEU A 155 -3.63 25.59 -0.93
CA LEU A 155 -4.95 24.94 -0.97
C LEU A 155 -6.08 25.92 -0.64
N HIS A 156 -5.93 26.71 0.42
CA HIS A 156 -6.96 27.66 0.86
C HIS A 156 -7.15 28.80 -0.15
N ILE A 157 -6.06 29.28 -0.76
CA ILE A 157 -6.11 30.30 -1.83
C ILE A 157 -6.86 29.76 -3.05
N ILE A 158 -6.52 28.55 -3.51
CA ILE A 158 -7.13 27.93 -4.69
C ILE A 158 -8.61 27.66 -4.45
N ALA A 159 -8.95 27.05 -3.31
CA ALA A 159 -10.32 26.66 -3.00
C ALA A 159 -11.20 27.83 -2.52
N LYS A 160 -10.59 29.00 -2.21
CA LYS A 160 -11.24 30.17 -1.59
C LYS A 160 -12.04 29.83 -0.32
N LYS A 161 -11.67 28.73 0.34
CA LYS A 161 -12.28 28.23 1.57
C LYS A 161 -11.28 27.34 2.29
N LYS A 162 -11.56 27.02 3.54
CA LYS A 162 -10.78 26.06 4.32
C LYS A 162 -10.86 24.68 3.66
N VAL A 163 -9.72 24.20 3.17
CA VAL A 163 -9.53 22.84 2.62
C VAL A 163 -8.21 22.31 3.18
N ASP A 164 -8.27 21.22 3.94
CA ASP A 164 -7.09 20.63 4.57
C ASP A 164 -6.67 19.29 3.93
N GLN A 165 -7.42 18.80 2.94
CA GLN A 165 -7.11 17.58 2.18
C GLN A 165 -6.53 17.92 0.82
N VAL A 166 -5.39 17.31 0.47
CA VAL A 166 -4.78 17.43 -0.87
C VAL A 166 -5.45 16.44 -1.79
N ARG A 167 -6.53 16.85 -2.44
CA ARG A 167 -7.23 16.04 -3.43
C ARG A 167 -6.51 16.07 -4.79
N LEU A 168 -6.67 15.01 -5.58
CA LEU A 168 -6.03 14.88 -6.88
C LEU A 168 -6.45 15.97 -7.87
N ASP A 169 -7.71 16.41 -7.82
CA ASP A 169 -8.25 17.47 -8.67
C ASP A 169 -7.59 18.84 -8.43
N LEU A 170 -7.04 19.08 -7.24
CA LEU A 170 -6.39 20.33 -6.86
C LEU A 170 -4.88 20.36 -7.18
N LEU A 171 -4.28 19.20 -7.51
CA LEU A 171 -2.85 19.11 -7.79
C LEU A 171 -2.37 19.98 -8.97
N PRO A 172 -3.11 20.12 -10.10
CA PRO A 172 -2.70 21.00 -11.19
C PRO A 172 -2.54 22.46 -10.72
N ASP A 173 -3.52 22.98 -9.98
CA ASP A 173 -3.49 24.36 -9.47
C ASP A 173 -2.43 24.56 -8.40
N LEU A 174 -2.27 23.58 -7.49
CA LEU A 174 -1.19 23.62 -6.50
C LEU A 174 0.19 23.62 -7.15
N THR A 175 0.37 22.82 -8.21
CA THR A 175 1.64 22.74 -8.96
C THR A 175 2.01 24.10 -9.53
N ARG A 176 1.05 24.78 -10.15
CA ARG A 176 1.20 26.13 -10.70
C ARG A 176 1.51 27.15 -9.61
N LEU A 177 0.70 27.20 -8.55
CA LEU A 177 0.83 28.20 -7.48
C LEU A 177 2.15 28.04 -6.67
N LEU A 178 2.59 26.79 -6.45
CA LEU A 178 3.84 26.49 -5.76
C LEU A 178 5.08 26.49 -6.69
N LYS A 179 4.92 26.93 -7.95
CA LYS A 179 6.00 27.05 -8.95
C LYS A 179 6.72 25.74 -9.27
N PHE A 180 6.00 24.63 -9.24
CA PHE A 180 6.48 23.37 -9.81
C PHE A 180 6.22 23.36 -11.32
N PRO A 181 7.01 22.63 -12.15
CA PRO A 181 6.79 22.63 -13.60
C PRO A 181 5.41 22.10 -13.97
N GLU A 182 4.62 22.89 -14.70
CA GLU A 182 3.22 22.62 -15.07
C GLU A 182 3.08 21.45 -16.05
N SER A 183 3.27 20.24 -15.52
CA SER A 183 3.27 18.99 -16.25
C SER A 183 2.85 17.88 -15.29
N TYR A 184 2.39 16.75 -15.83
CA TYR A 184 2.09 15.57 -15.03
C TYR A 184 3.27 15.15 -14.12
N ARG A 185 4.51 15.26 -14.63
CA ARG A 185 5.73 15.01 -13.84
C ARG A 185 5.95 16.04 -12.72
N GLY A 186 5.51 17.29 -12.91
CA GLY A 186 5.53 18.29 -11.84
C GLY A 186 4.53 17.99 -10.75
N GLN A 187 3.31 17.58 -11.11
CA GLN A 187 2.29 17.15 -10.16
C GLN A 187 2.77 15.96 -9.33
N LEU A 188 3.36 14.94 -9.97
CA LEU A 188 3.98 13.80 -9.26
C LEU A 188 5.12 14.23 -8.33
N ARG A 189 5.96 15.18 -8.74
CA ARG A 189 7.04 15.72 -7.88
C ARG A 189 6.48 16.47 -6.67
N LEU A 190 5.43 17.27 -6.86
CA LEU A 190 4.77 17.98 -5.78
C LEU A 190 4.15 16.98 -4.78
N ALA A 191 3.33 16.06 -5.27
CA ALA A 191 2.66 15.07 -4.44
C ALA A 191 3.67 14.18 -3.70
N ARG A 192 4.76 13.74 -4.37
CA ARG A 192 5.88 13.06 -3.71
C ARG A 192 6.50 13.88 -2.57
N ARG A 193 6.71 15.19 -2.79
CA ARG A 193 7.27 16.08 -1.77
C ARG A 193 6.31 16.28 -0.58
N ILE A 194 5.00 16.33 -0.84
CA ILE A 194 3.97 16.40 0.22
C ILE A 194 4.01 15.13 1.08
N THR A 195 3.93 13.95 0.45
CA THR A 195 4.00 12.66 1.17
C THR A 195 5.31 12.52 1.94
N GLY A 196 6.43 12.88 1.32
CA GLY A 196 7.74 12.88 1.97
C GLY A 196 7.78 13.79 3.20
N ALA A 197 7.28 15.02 3.08
CA ALA A 197 7.24 15.96 4.20
C ALA A 197 6.34 15.49 5.36
N LEU A 198 5.16 14.93 5.06
CA LEU A 198 4.29 14.34 6.09
C LEU A 198 5.00 13.19 6.82
N ARG A 199 5.67 12.30 6.10
CA ARG A 199 6.41 11.19 6.72
C ARG A 199 7.59 11.66 7.56
N THR A 200 8.30 12.70 7.15
CA THR A 200 9.38 13.32 7.96
C THR A 200 8.82 13.92 9.25
N VAL A 201 7.71 14.67 9.17
CA VAL A 201 7.04 15.19 10.38
C VAL A 201 6.60 14.05 11.29
N HIS A 202 5.95 13.02 10.74
CA HIS A 202 5.50 11.86 11.50
C HIS A 202 6.65 11.13 12.21
N LEU A 203 7.76 10.89 11.50
CA LEU A 203 8.94 10.20 12.03
C LEU A 203 9.48 10.90 13.28
N TYR A 204 9.82 12.17 13.16
CA TYR A 204 10.41 12.92 14.26
C TYR A 204 9.41 13.19 15.38
N SER A 205 8.15 13.49 15.06
CA SER A 205 7.11 13.60 16.09
C SER A 205 6.96 12.31 16.89
N ARG A 206 7.14 11.14 16.28
CA ARG A 206 7.07 9.86 16.99
C ARG A 206 8.28 9.61 17.89
N ILE A 207 9.49 9.91 17.43
CA ILE A 207 10.73 9.80 18.24
C ILE A 207 10.63 10.74 19.45
N TRP A 208 10.34 12.02 19.23
CA TRP A 208 10.30 13.00 20.30
C TRP A 208 9.15 12.76 21.28
N LEU A 209 8.00 12.25 20.81
CA LEU A 209 6.92 11.89 21.72
C LEU A 209 7.29 10.70 22.60
N GLU A 210 8.00 9.70 22.08
CA GLU A 210 8.49 8.62 22.93
C GLU A 210 9.43 9.15 24.02
N ARG A 211 10.37 10.02 23.69
CA ARG A 211 11.26 10.65 24.68
C ARG A 211 10.55 11.57 25.68
N LEU A 212 9.43 12.19 25.27
CA LEU A 212 8.66 13.10 26.14
C LEU A 212 7.69 12.35 27.07
N ILE A 213 7.05 11.29 26.57
CA ILE A 213 5.93 10.63 27.27
C ILE A 213 6.12 9.13 27.51
N GLY A 214 7.26 8.54 27.15
CA GLY A 214 7.56 7.12 27.31
C GLY A 214 7.45 6.65 28.76
N ASP A 215 8.01 7.42 29.69
CA ASP A 215 7.95 7.11 31.13
C ASP A 215 6.52 7.20 31.69
N TYR A 216 5.67 8.04 31.10
CA TYR A 216 4.28 8.23 31.52
C TYR A 216 3.33 7.17 30.93
N MET A 217 3.71 6.56 29.80
CA MET A 217 2.88 5.60 29.08
C MET A 217 3.73 4.47 28.45
N PRO A 218 4.38 3.62 29.28
CA PRO A 218 5.24 2.54 28.79
C PRO A 218 4.46 1.54 27.90
N GLU A 219 3.16 1.34 28.16
CA GLU A 219 2.28 0.44 27.43
C GLU A 219 2.14 0.79 25.93
N LEU A 220 2.48 2.01 25.52
CA LEU A 220 2.51 2.40 24.10
C LEU A 220 3.60 1.67 23.32
N TYR A 221 4.68 1.29 24.01
CA TYR A 221 5.92 0.82 23.42
C TYR A 221 6.30 -0.60 23.84
N GLU A 222 5.58 -1.24 24.78
CA GLU A 222 5.82 -2.63 25.21
C GLU A 222 5.84 -3.64 24.05
N ALA A 223 4.98 -3.47 23.05
CA ALA A 223 4.93 -4.33 21.86
C ALA A 223 5.99 -3.96 20.80
N CYS A 224 6.76 -2.89 21.03
CA CYS A 224 7.83 -2.47 20.13
C CYS A 224 9.16 -3.13 20.52
N TYR A 225 9.92 -3.50 19.50
CA TYR A 225 11.22 -4.12 19.69
C TYR A 225 12.31 -3.06 19.86
N LEU A 226 13.05 -3.19 20.97
CA LEU A 226 14.21 -2.40 21.33
C LEU A 226 15.31 -3.35 21.85
N PRO A 227 16.49 -3.44 21.21
CA PRO A 227 17.56 -4.30 21.68
C PRO A 227 18.22 -3.74 22.94
N GLU A 228 18.67 -4.63 23.82
CA GLU A 228 19.41 -4.29 25.04
C GLU A 228 20.78 -3.64 24.71
N ILE A 229 21.44 -4.16 23.67
CA ILE A 229 22.75 -3.67 23.23
C ILE A 229 22.56 -2.64 22.12
N ARG A 230 23.10 -1.44 22.36
CA ARG A 230 23.11 -0.33 21.40
C ARG A 230 24.25 -0.48 20.41
N HIS A 231 23.96 -0.29 19.12
CA HIS A 231 24.96 -0.41 18.06
C HIS A 231 25.08 0.89 17.26
N ARG A 232 26.32 1.28 16.93
CA ARG A 232 26.57 2.48 16.10
C ARG A 232 26.58 2.20 14.61
N LYS A 233 26.94 0.99 14.19
CA LYS A 233 27.09 0.63 12.78
C LYS A 233 25.78 0.10 12.21
N LEU A 234 25.46 0.51 10.98
CA LEU A 234 24.23 0.09 10.32
C LEU A 234 24.15 -1.43 10.11
N HIS A 235 25.26 -2.06 9.69
CA HIS A 235 25.36 -3.51 9.52
C HIS A 235 24.91 -4.27 10.78
N THR A 236 25.43 -3.93 11.95
CA THR A 236 25.09 -4.58 13.21
C THR A 236 23.64 -4.38 13.62
N LEU A 237 23.06 -3.21 13.33
CA LEU A 237 21.63 -2.97 13.57
C LEU A 237 20.76 -3.83 12.65
N VAL A 238 21.15 -4.02 11.37
CA VAL A 238 20.42 -4.89 10.45
C VAL A 238 20.50 -6.35 10.89
N GLU A 239 21.66 -6.82 11.37
CA GLU A 239 21.80 -8.16 11.95
C GLU A 239 20.90 -8.36 13.17
N GLU A 240 20.80 -7.37 14.05
CA GLU A 240 19.91 -7.40 15.22
C GLU A 240 18.44 -7.50 14.81
N LEU A 241 18.01 -6.66 13.85
CA LEU A 241 16.65 -6.72 13.30
C LEU A 241 16.37 -8.07 12.65
N ASN A 242 17.34 -8.65 11.93
CA ASN A 242 17.23 -9.97 11.32
C ASN A 242 17.08 -11.07 12.38
N ARG A 243 17.79 -10.97 13.52
CA ARG A 243 17.64 -11.90 14.64
C ARG A 243 16.24 -11.84 15.26
N ARG A 244 15.60 -10.67 15.29
CA ARG A 244 14.21 -10.52 15.76
C ARG A 244 13.15 -10.97 14.76
N ALA A 245 13.46 -10.96 13.47
CA ALA A 245 12.51 -11.17 12.37
C ALA A 245 12.02 -12.62 12.15
N TYR A 246 12.18 -13.51 13.13
CA TYR A 246 11.47 -14.80 13.15
C TYR A 246 9.97 -14.61 13.42
N GLU A 247 9.60 -13.53 14.11
CA GLU A 247 8.22 -13.14 14.34
C GLU A 247 7.99 -11.69 13.92
N PRO A 248 6.75 -11.31 13.59
CA PRO A 248 6.33 -9.93 13.42
C PRO A 248 6.79 -9.02 14.57
N PHE A 249 7.28 -7.83 14.25
CA PHE A 249 7.57 -6.82 15.26
C PHE A 249 7.33 -5.40 14.74
N ARG A 250 7.12 -4.47 15.67
CA ARG A 250 7.14 -3.03 15.40
C ARG A 250 8.43 -2.47 15.97
N ILE A 251 9.10 -1.61 15.22
CA ILE A 251 10.33 -1.00 15.70
C ILE A 251 10.05 0.08 16.74
N HIS A 252 10.83 0.10 17.81
CA HIS A 252 10.75 1.13 18.83
C HIS A 252 11.28 2.48 18.30
N PRO A 253 10.69 3.64 18.69
CA PRO A 253 11.14 4.97 18.23
C PRO A 253 12.62 5.26 18.48
N GLU A 254 13.17 4.87 19.64
CA GLU A 254 14.60 5.04 19.88
C GLU A 254 15.49 4.21 18.93
N LEU A 255 15.08 2.97 18.59
CA LEU A 255 15.81 2.16 17.59
C LEU A 255 15.71 2.76 16.17
N LEU A 256 14.62 3.46 15.85
CA LEU A 256 14.51 4.22 14.61
C LEU A 256 15.51 5.38 14.56
N HIS A 257 15.66 6.10 15.68
CA HIS A 257 16.67 7.15 15.79
C HIS A 257 18.08 6.58 15.59
N GLU A 258 18.41 5.44 16.21
CA GLU A 258 19.67 4.74 15.98
C GLU A 258 19.90 4.37 14.50
N LEU A 259 18.88 3.86 13.80
CA LEU A 259 18.98 3.51 12.38
C LEU A 259 19.24 4.72 11.47
N ILE A 260 18.70 5.90 11.81
CA ILE A 260 18.86 7.13 11.03
C ILE A 260 20.30 7.62 11.12
N HIS A 261 20.84 7.61 12.35
CA HIS A 261 22.15 8.15 12.70
C HIS A 261 23.28 7.11 12.66
N ALA A 262 22.98 5.87 12.28
CA ALA A 262 23.96 4.80 12.20
C ALA A 262 25.09 5.12 11.22
N GLU A 263 26.32 4.81 11.63
CA GLU A 263 27.50 4.83 10.78
C GLU A 263 27.30 3.86 9.61
N ARG A 264 27.37 4.41 8.38
CA ARG A 264 27.16 3.65 7.14
C ARG A 264 28.08 4.13 6.03
N PRO A 265 28.50 3.24 5.11
CA PRO A 265 29.26 3.64 3.93
C PRO A 265 28.43 4.53 3.00
N GLU A 266 29.08 5.20 2.03
CA GLU A 266 28.38 6.05 1.06
C GLU A 266 27.37 5.26 0.21
N ARG A 267 27.67 3.97 -0.05
CA ARG A 267 26.83 3.04 -0.78
C ARG A 267 26.84 1.67 -0.08
N PRO A 268 25.75 0.88 -0.18
CA PRO A 268 25.75 -0.49 0.32
C PRO A 268 26.90 -1.30 -0.28
N ASP A 269 27.69 -1.91 0.60
CA ASP A 269 28.79 -2.80 0.29
C ASP A 269 28.36 -4.27 0.35
N GLU A 270 29.28 -5.20 0.11
CA GLU A 270 29.00 -6.64 0.12
C GLU A 270 28.49 -7.13 1.48
N THR A 271 28.98 -6.56 2.58
CA THR A 271 28.51 -6.87 3.93
C THR A 271 27.02 -6.53 4.08
N LEU A 272 26.62 -5.30 3.74
CA LEU A 272 25.22 -4.90 3.81
C LEU A 272 24.33 -5.70 2.84
N TYR A 273 24.82 -6.07 1.65
CA TYR A 273 24.06 -6.94 0.74
C TYR A 273 23.85 -8.35 1.31
N ARG A 274 24.84 -8.91 2.00
CA ARG A 274 24.73 -10.18 2.70
C ARG A 274 23.69 -10.11 3.83
N ASP A 275 23.68 -9.04 4.62
CA ASP A 275 22.68 -8.92 5.70
C ASP A 275 21.28 -8.69 5.15
N LEU A 276 21.16 -7.91 4.07
CA LEU A 276 19.91 -7.74 3.36
C LEU A 276 19.42 -9.06 2.76
N ARG A 277 20.30 -9.90 2.23
CA ARG A 277 19.92 -11.26 1.81
C ARG A 277 19.37 -12.05 3.01
N SER A 278 20.07 -12.03 4.13
CA SER A 278 19.61 -12.66 5.38
C SER A 278 18.26 -12.12 5.84
N THR A 279 17.92 -10.84 5.60
CA THR A 279 16.59 -10.28 5.86
C THR A 279 15.50 -11.00 5.07
N PHE A 280 15.71 -11.24 3.76
CA PHE A 280 14.72 -11.94 2.92
C PHE A 280 14.57 -13.42 3.25
N ASP A 281 15.58 -14.03 3.89
CA ASP A 281 15.49 -15.40 4.39
C ASP A 281 14.64 -15.51 5.68
N ARG A 282 14.34 -14.40 6.35
CA ARG A 282 13.51 -14.38 7.57
C ARG A 282 12.03 -14.49 7.24
N PRO A 283 11.21 -15.17 8.06
CA PRO A 283 9.77 -15.27 7.85
C PRO A 283 9.06 -13.91 7.95
N SER A 284 9.54 -12.99 8.78
CA SER A 284 8.97 -11.65 8.97
C SER A 284 9.86 -10.55 8.41
N ALA A 285 10.34 -10.71 7.17
CA ALA A 285 11.18 -9.71 6.50
C ALA A 285 10.47 -8.35 6.37
N TYR A 286 9.13 -8.36 6.27
CA TYR A 286 8.33 -7.13 6.22
C TYR A 286 8.59 -6.21 7.42
N SER A 287 8.85 -6.74 8.62
CA SER A 287 9.05 -5.93 9.83
C SER A 287 10.36 -5.13 9.76
N VAL A 288 11.42 -5.76 9.26
CA VAL A 288 12.73 -5.12 9.03
C VAL A 288 12.61 -4.07 7.92
N LEU A 289 11.95 -4.40 6.81
CA LEU A 289 11.80 -3.47 5.70
C LEU A 289 10.87 -2.30 6.03
N ALA A 290 9.84 -2.52 6.85
CA ALA A 290 9.00 -1.48 7.42
C ALA A 290 9.82 -0.52 8.31
N ALA A 291 10.76 -1.04 9.10
CA ALA A 291 11.69 -0.20 9.86
C ALA A 291 12.54 0.69 8.94
N PHE A 292 13.02 0.19 7.80
CA PHE A 292 13.77 1.00 6.82
C PHE A 292 12.91 2.08 6.16
N VAL A 293 11.63 1.79 5.91
CA VAL A 293 10.64 2.73 5.36
C VAL A 293 10.36 3.84 6.35
N GLU A 294 10.21 3.48 7.62
CA GLU A 294 9.94 4.40 8.72
C GLU A 294 11.15 5.29 9.04
N ALA A 295 12.36 4.72 9.12
CA ALA A 295 13.62 5.46 9.28
C ALA A 295 14.04 6.23 8.01
N ARG A 296 13.25 6.19 6.92
CA ARG A 296 13.56 6.81 5.62
C ARG A 296 14.86 6.35 4.96
N ILE A 297 15.41 5.20 5.34
CA ILE A 297 16.65 4.63 4.79
C ILE A 297 16.42 3.58 3.70
N LEU A 298 15.16 3.20 3.39
CA LEU A 298 14.83 2.17 2.38
C LEU A 298 15.51 2.43 1.03
N GLY A 299 15.54 3.68 0.55
CA GLY A 299 16.16 4.01 -0.73
C GLY A 299 17.69 3.90 -0.74
N TYR A 300 18.32 3.93 0.42
CA TYR A 300 19.74 3.62 0.61
C TYR A 300 19.95 2.09 0.65
N MET A 301 19.19 1.39 1.51
CA MET A 301 19.29 -0.07 1.67
C MET A 301 18.97 -0.82 0.38
N ILE A 302 17.96 -0.35 -0.36
CA ILE A 302 17.45 -1.00 -1.57
C ILE A 302 17.45 0.02 -2.71
N PRO A 303 18.63 0.26 -3.35
CA PRO A 303 18.79 1.29 -4.36
C PRO A 303 17.76 1.28 -5.51
N PRO A 304 17.26 0.13 -6.01
CA PRO A 304 16.18 0.09 -6.99
C PRO A 304 14.92 0.90 -6.60
N MET A 305 14.60 0.94 -5.29
CA MET A 305 13.42 1.60 -4.76
C MET A 305 13.55 3.13 -4.68
N LYS A 306 14.77 3.68 -4.75
CA LYS A 306 15.05 5.12 -4.55
C LYS A 306 14.16 6.06 -5.36
N LYS A 307 13.80 5.68 -6.59
CA LYS A 307 12.93 6.48 -7.47
C LYS A 307 11.45 6.40 -7.11
N VAL A 308 11.01 5.31 -6.50
CA VAL A 308 9.61 5.07 -6.13
C VAL A 308 9.28 5.39 -4.66
N ILE A 309 10.28 5.72 -3.83
CA ILE A 309 10.05 6.27 -2.47
C ILE A 309 9.14 7.49 -2.53
N ASP A 310 8.06 7.47 -1.75
CA ASP A 310 7.02 8.50 -1.68
C ASP A 310 6.32 8.75 -3.03
N LEU A 311 6.50 7.88 -4.04
CA LEU A 311 5.92 8.07 -5.36
C LEU A 311 4.42 7.77 -5.32
N PRO A 312 3.57 8.76 -5.62
CA PRO A 312 2.13 8.56 -5.62
C PRO A 312 1.69 7.75 -6.86
N GLN A 313 0.66 6.90 -6.70
CA GLN A 313 -0.01 6.15 -7.75
C GLN A 313 -1.41 6.74 -8.08
N PHE A 314 -1.54 7.42 -9.21
CA PHE A 314 -2.80 8.04 -9.62
C PHE A 314 -3.63 7.16 -10.56
N ASP A 315 -3.89 5.92 -10.16
CA ASP A 315 -4.71 4.98 -10.93
C ASP A 315 -6.10 4.71 -10.34
N GLY A 316 -6.41 5.34 -9.20
CA GLY A 316 -7.75 5.40 -8.62
C GLY A 316 -8.10 4.25 -7.67
N TYR A 317 -7.23 3.26 -7.52
CA TYR A 317 -7.43 2.13 -6.61
C TYR A 317 -6.30 1.97 -5.58
N HIS A 318 -5.09 2.48 -5.83
CA HIS A 318 -4.03 2.46 -4.82
C HIS A 318 -4.26 3.47 -3.70
N ARG A 319 -4.29 2.96 -2.47
CA ARG A 319 -4.38 3.79 -1.27
C ARG A 319 -3.04 4.44 -0.88
N TYR A 320 -1.93 3.78 -1.16
CA TYR A 320 -0.60 4.14 -0.68
C TYR A 320 0.37 4.49 -1.81
N ALA A 321 1.42 5.24 -1.46
CA ALA A 321 2.58 5.43 -2.33
C ALA A 321 3.24 4.08 -2.67
N VAL A 322 3.95 4.00 -3.80
CA VAL A 322 4.51 2.75 -4.33
C VAL A 322 5.36 2.02 -3.30
N ASP A 323 6.25 2.70 -2.59
CA ASP A 323 7.12 2.07 -1.61
C ASP A 323 6.36 1.48 -0.42
N ARG A 324 5.34 2.17 0.10
CA ARG A 324 4.50 1.62 1.16
C ARG A 324 3.63 0.47 0.66
N HIS A 325 3.09 0.58 -0.55
CA HIS A 325 2.33 -0.49 -1.18
C HIS A 325 3.17 -1.76 -1.33
N SER A 326 4.42 -1.67 -1.84
CA SER A 326 5.31 -2.84 -1.95
C SER A 326 5.58 -3.54 -0.61
N ILE A 327 5.61 -2.78 0.49
CA ILE A 327 5.78 -3.32 1.85
C ILE A 327 4.50 -4.00 2.35
N GLU A 328 3.33 -3.43 2.08
CA GLU A 328 2.06 -4.09 2.39
C GLU A 328 1.85 -5.36 1.56
N THR A 329 2.25 -5.36 0.28
CA THR A 329 2.27 -6.55 -0.59
C THR A 329 3.16 -7.62 0.03
N LEU A 330 4.37 -7.28 0.46
CA LEU A 330 5.25 -8.23 1.16
C LEU A 330 4.62 -8.74 2.46
N ARG A 331 4.01 -7.87 3.27
CA ARG A 331 3.33 -8.29 4.51
C ARG A 331 2.24 -9.31 4.24
N HIS A 332 1.42 -9.11 3.20
CA HIS A 332 0.37 -10.05 2.81
C HIS A 332 0.91 -11.35 2.20
N MET A 333 2.10 -11.33 1.61
CA MET A 333 2.81 -12.54 1.18
C MET A 333 3.35 -13.36 2.36
N GLU A 334 3.75 -12.71 3.44
CA GLU A 334 4.25 -13.39 4.65
C GLU A 334 3.12 -13.79 5.62
N GLN A 335 1.96 -13.14 5.53
CA GLN A 335 0.78 -13.36 6.37
C GLN A 335 -0.42 -13.77 5.51
N ILE A 336 -0.29 -14.89 4.81
CA ILE A 336 -1.32 -15.38 3.88
C ILE A 336 -2.52 -15.90 4.67
N GLU A 337 -3.70 -15.35 4.38
CA GLU A 337 -4.97 -15.74 5.01
C GLU A 337 -5.73 -16.82 4.20
N ASP A 338 -5.51 -16.91 2.89
CA ASP A 338 -6.16 -17.90 2.03
C ASP A 338 -5.42 -19.24 2.14
N PRO A 339 -6.04 -20.30 2.69
CA PRO A 339 -5.34 -21.56 2.96
C PRO A 339 -4.69 -22.18 1.72
N PHE A 340 -5.31 -22.02 0.55
CA PHE A 340 -4.74 -22.56 -0.68
C PHE A 340 -3.50 -21.80 -1.13
N ILE A 341 -3.50 -20.47 -0.99
CA ILE A 341 -2.32 -19.66 -1.30
C ILE A 341 -1.21 -19.96 -0.29
N ALA A 342 -1.56 -20.22 0.97
CA ALA A 342 -0.61 -20.62 2.01
C ALA A 342 0.05 -21.96 1.65
N GLU A 343 -0.73 -22.96 1.24
CA GLU A 343 -0.20 -24.25 0.74
C GLU A 343 0.77 -24.06 -0.44
N LEU A 344 0.42 -23.20 -1.41
CA LEU A 344 1.31 -22.91 -2.55
C LEU A 344 2.62 -22.25 -2.09
N PHE A 345 2.54 -21.29 -1.18
CA PHE A 345 3.72 -20.61 -0.66
C PHE A 345 4.58 -21.57 0.17
N ASP A 346 3.98 -22.40 1.02
CA ASP A 346 4.69 -23.33 1.87
C ASP A 346 5.45 -24.40 1.10
N ALA A 347 4.93 -24.81 -0.07
CA ALA A 347 5.60 -25.72 -1.01
C ALA A 347 6.80 -25.11 -1.77
N LEU A 348 7.09 -23.82 -1.60
CA LEU A 348 8.31 -23.21 -2.13
C LEU A 348 9.52 -23.52 -1.25
N GLU A 349 10.67 -23.72 -1.88
CA GLU A 349 11.94 -23.86 -1.19
C GLU A 349 12.34 -22.54 -0.50
N PRO A 350 13.17 -22.56 0.55
CA PRO A 350 13.57 -21.36 1.27
C PRO A 350 14.14 -20.26 0.35
N GLU A 351 14.97 -20.65 -0.63
CA GLU A 351 15.56 -19.70 -1.57
C GLU A 351 14.53 -19.09 -2.53
N GLU A 352 13.52 -19.87 -2.91
CA GLU A 352 12.41 -19.43 -3.76
C GLU A 352 11.49 -18.46 -3.03
N LYS A 353 11.22 -18.72 -1.74
CA LYS A 353 10.50 -17.80 -0.86
C LYS A 353 11.26 -16.47 -0.75
N ALA A 354 12.56 -16.51 -0.46
CA ALA A 354 13.39 -15.31 -0.36
C ALA A 354 13.39 -14.51 -1.68
N MET A 355 13.55 -15.18 -2.82
CA MET A 355 13.49 -14.54 -4.14
C MET A 355 12.11 -13.91 -4.39
N LEU A 356 11.02 -14.62 -4.08
CA LEU A 356 9.66 -14.14 -4.29
C LEU A 356 9.35 -12.91 -3.41
N LYS A 357 9.92 -12.82 -2.20
CA LYS A 357 9.84 -11.62 -1.35
C LYS A 357 10.55 -10.41 -1.98
N VAL A 358 11.71 -10.63 -2.60
CA VAL A 358 12.40 -9.56 -3.36
C VAL A 358 11.58 -9.13 -4.57
N VAL A 359 10.96 -10.09 -5.27
CA VAL A 359 10.02 -9.80 -6.38
C VAL A 359 8.83 -8.98 -5.89
N ALA A 360 8.21 -9.36 -4.77
CA ALA A 360 7.10 -8.62 -4.16
C ALA A 360 7.48 -7.18 -3.84
N LEU A 361 8.68 -6.97 -3.30
CA LEU A 361 9.17 -5.63 -3.00
C LEU A 361 9.46 -4.80 -4.26
N LEU A 362 9.93 -5.43 -5.34
CA LEU A 362 10.41 -4.75 -6.54
C LEU A 362 9.46 -4.77 -7.75
N HIS A 363 8.29 -5.41 -7.64
CA HIS A 363 7.36 -5.60 -8.77
C HIS A 363 7.01 -4.27 -9.48
N ASP A 364 6.89 -3.20 -8.71
CA ASP A 364 6.58 -1.85 -9.17
C ASP A 364 7.77 -0.88 -9.16
N ALA A 365 8.97 -1.37 -8.86
CA ALA A 365 10.15 -0.52 -8.73
C ALA A 365 10.51 0.24 -10.02
N GLY A 366 9.99 -0.18 -11.18
CA GLY A 366 10.15 0.50 -12.46
C GLY A 366 9.33 1.78 -12.63
N LYS A 367 8.28 2.00 -11.81
CA LYS A 367 7.39 3.17 -11.91
C LYS A 367 8.16 4.51 -11.78
N GLY A 368 7.59 5.57 -12.35
CA GLY A 368 8.18 6.92 -12.34
C GLY A 368 9.38 7.11 -13.28
N ARG A 369 9.65 6.16 -14.20
CA ARG A 369 10.72 6.23 -15.20
C ARG A 369 10.15 6.43 -16.61
N LYS A 370 11.04 6.74 -17.58
CA LYS A 370 10.64 7.08 -18.96
C LYS A 370 10.23 5.87 -19.82
N LYS A 371 10.85 4.72 -19.57
CA LYS A 371 10.58 3.46 -20.30
C LYS A 371 9.46 2.69 -19.59
N ASP A 372 8.94 1.66 -20.26
CA ASP A 372 7.97 0.73 -19.69
C ASP A 372 8.44 0.21 -18.32
N HIS A 373 7.55 0.31 -17.32
CA HIS A 373 7.90 0.05 -15.94
C HIS A 373 8.11 -1.44 -15.65
N HIS A 374 7.45 -2.34 -16.37
CA HIS A 374 7.66 -3.78 -16.23
C HIS A 374 9.07 -4.16 -16.70
N LEU A 375 9.49 -3.65 -17.87
CA LEU A 375 10.85 -3.89 -18.39
C LEU A 375 11.93 -3.30 -17.49
N VAL A 376 11.72 -2.07 -17.00
CA VAL A 376 12.68 -1.43 -16.12
C VAL A 376 12.74 -2.11 -14.75
N GLY A 377 11.58 -2.51 -14.20
CA GLY A 377 11.49 -3.27 -12.95
C GLY A 377 12.28 -4.56 -13.04
N ALA A 378 12.07 -5.35 -14.09
CA ALA A 378 12.80 -6.60 -14.33
C ALA A 378 14.32 -6.37 -14.44
N SER A 379 14.76 -5.33 -15.16
CA SER A 379 16.19 -5.00 -15.28
C SER A 379 16.81 -4.60 -13.94
N LEU A 380 16.11 -3.79 -13.13
CA LEU A 380 16.58 -3.39 -11.81
C LEU A 380 16.66 -4.58 -10.85
N PHE A 381 15.67 -5.47 -10.91
CA PHE A 381 15.63 -6.69 -10.13
C PHE A 381 16.82 -7.58 -10.43
N ARG A 382 17.13 -7.83 -11.72
CA ARG A 382 18.28 -8.67 -12.10
C ARG A 382 19.59 -8.23 -11.46
N VAL A 383 19.88 -6.93 -11.56
CA VAL A 383 21.10 -6.35 -10.98
C VAL A 383 21.10 -6.47 -9.45
N PHE A 384 19.96 -6.27 -8.80
CA PHE A 384 19.86 -6.32 -7.35
C PHE A 384 19.91 -7.75 -6.82
N ALA A 385 19.19 -8.68 -7.44
CA ALA A 385 19.18 -10.09 -7.07
C ALA A 385 20.56 -10.75 -7.25
N ALA A 386 21.32 -10.38 -8.28
CA ALA A 386 22.72 -10.81 -8.44
C ALA A 386 23.60 -10.36 -7.26
N LYS A 387 23.43 -9.11 -6.79
CA LYS A 387 24.16 -8.62 -5.60
C LYS A 387 23.75 -9.30 -4.29
N LEU A 388 22.53 -9.80 -4.21
CA LEU A 388 22.05 -10.62 -3.10
C LEU A 388 22.47 -12.10 -3.22
N GLY A 389 23.21 -12.48 -4.25
CA GLY A 389 23.73 -13.83 -4.44
C GLY A 389 22.69 -14.87 -4.86
N PHE A 390 21.60 -14.47 -5.53
CA PHE A 390 20.67 -15.44 -6.12
C PHE A 390 21.26 -16.10 -7.37
N SER A 391 20.89 -17.35 -7.63
CA SER A 391 21.28 -18.07 -8.84
C SER A 391 20.61 -17.51 -10.11
N GLU A 392 21.29 -17.60 -11.26
CA GLU A 392 20.74 -17.13 -12.54
C GLU A 392 19.34 -17.68 -12.89
N PRO A 393 19.03 -18.98 -12.67
CA PRO A 393 17.67 -19.49 -12.90
C PRO A 393 16.59 -18.78 -12.06
N LEU A 394 16.88 -18.46 -10.80
CA LEU A 394 15.96 -17.72 -9.93
C LEU A 394 15.86 -16.25 -10.32
N ILE A 395 16.97 -15.65 -10.76
CA ILE A 395 16.98 -14.29 -11.29
C ILE A 395 16.12 -14.21 -12.56
N ASP A 396 16.21 -15.18 -13.47
CA ASP A 396 15.37 -15.27 -14.66
C ASP A 396 13.89 -15.44 -14.31
N ALA A 397 13.59 -16.33 -13.37
CA ALA A 397 12.25 -16.55 -12.85
C ALA A 397 11.65 -15.25 -12.27
N GLY A 398 12.36 -14.60 -11.34
CA GLY A 398 11.91 -13.38 -10.70
C GLY A 398 11.76 -12.21 -11.66
N ALA A 399 12.68 -12.04 -12.61
CA ALA A 399 12.58 -11.02 -13.65
C ALA A 399 11.34 -11.23 -14.54
N ARG A 400 11.01 -12.48 -14.86
CA ARG A 400 9.81 -12.85 -15.61
C ARG A 400 8.53 -12.59 -14.82
N LEU A 401 8.52 -12.87 -13.51
CA LEU A 401 7.40 -12.53 -12.62
C LEU A 401 7.15 -11.03 -12.60
N ILE A 402 8.19 -10.21 -12.42
CA ILE A 402 8.04 -8.73 -12.44
C ILE A 402 7.57 -8.23 -13.80
N LEU A 403 8.06 -8.81 -14.90
CA LEU A 403 7.64 -8.44 -16.24
C LEU A 403 6.14 -8.67 -16.48
N HIS A 404 5.56 -9.67 -15.82
CA HIS A 404 4.18 -10.11 -16.02
C HIS A 404 3.32 -10.05 -14.75
N HIS A 405 3.70 -9.25 -13.75
CA HIS A 405 3.07 -9.30 -12.42
C HIS A 405 1.57 -8.96 -12.43
N THR A 406 1.11 -8.12 -13.36
CA THR A 406 -0.32 -7.78 -13.51
C THR A 406 -1.09 -8.76 -14.39
N LEU A 407 -0.41 -9.68 -15.09
CA LEU A 407 -1.03 -10.48 -16.15
C LEU A 407 -2.11 -11.42 -15.61
N MET A 408 -1.90 -12.03 -14.45
CA MET A 408 -2.87 -12.97 -13.89
C MET A 408 -4.15 -12.28 -13.44
N SER A 409 -4.06 -11.13 -12.75
CA SER A 409 -5.25 -10.37 -12.33
C SER A 409 -6.02 -9.83 -13.53
N VAL A 410 -5.33 -9.31 -14.54
CA VAL A 410 -5.94 -8.82 -15.79
C VAL A 410 -6.63 -9.95 -16.53
N THR A 411 -5.96 -11.10 -16.72
CA THR A 411 -6.53 -12.26 -17.44
C THR A 411 -7.76 -12.80 -16.71
N ALA A 412 -7.68 -12.95 -15.39
CA ALA A 412 -8.78 -13.51 -14.60
C ALA A 412 -10.04 -12.63 -14.61
N GLN A 413 -9.88 -11.31 -14.70
CA GLN A 413 -11.00 -10.36 -14.56
C GLN A 413 -11.53 -9.80 -15.88
N ARG A 414 -10.70 -9.76 -16.94
CA ARG A 414 -11.03 -9.07 -18.19
C ARG A 414 -11.11 -9.96 -19.42
N GLU A 415 -10.62 -11.20 -19.32
CA GLU A 415 -10.60 -12.14 -20.44
C GLU A 415 -11.53 -13.34 -20.16
N ASP A 416 -11.87 -14.06 -21.23
CA ASP A 416 -12.56 -15.35 -21.09
C ASP A 416 -11.58 -16.43 -20.65
N ILE A 417 -11.54 -16.71 -19.35
CA ILE A 417 -10.68 -17.75 -18.77
C ILE A 417 -11.07 -19.16 -19.19
N TYR A 418 -12.29 -19.40 -19.69
CA TYR A 418 -12.68 -20.71 -20.22
C TYR A 418 -12.20 -20.95 -21.65
N SER A 419 -11.70 -19.91 -22.32
CA SER A 419 -11.14 -20.01 -23.66
C SER A 419 -9.76 -20.65 -23.62
N GLU A 420 -9.62 -21.76 -24.34
CA GLU A 420 -8.37 -22.49 -24.52
C GLU A 420 -7.23 -21.58 -25.02
N LYS A 421 -7.55 -20.65 -25.91
CA LYS A 421 -6.61 -19.66 -26.46
C LYS A 421 -6.09 -18.70 -25.38
N THR A 422 -6.98 -18.22 -24.51
CA THR A 422 -6.62 -17.30 -23.42
C THR A 422 -5.71 -17.98 -22.42
N VAL A 423 -6.11 -19.17 -21.94
CA VAL A 423 -5.33 -19.97 -20.98
C VAL A 423 -3.95 -20.29 -21.56
N LEU A 424 -3.88 -20.68 -22.83
CA LEU A 424 -2.63 -20.94 -23.52
C LEU A 424 -1.70 -19.72 -23.59
N ALA A 425 -2.27 -18.57 -23.99
CA ALA A 425 -1.52 -17.34 -24.07
C ALA A 425 -0.94 -16.93 -22.71
N PHE A 426 -1.71 -17.12 -21.64
CA PHE A 426 -1.27 -16.92 -20.27
C PHE A 426 -0.14 -17.89 -19.87
N VAL A 427 -0.38 -19.20 -20.02
CA VAL A 427 0.57 -20.26 -19.66
C VAL A 427 1.91 -20.10 -20.37
N SER A 428 1.90 -19.73 -21.66
CA SER A 428 3.10 -19.55 -22.48
C SER A 428 4.10 -18.52 -21.91
N ARG A 429 3.65 -17.62 -21.02
CA ARG A 429 4.51 -16.63 -20.37
C ARG A 429 5.27 -17.20 -19.18
N PHE A 430 4.70 -18.17 -18.48
CA PHE A 430 5.29 -18.75 -17.27
C PHE A 430 5.98 -20.09 -17.54
N GLY A 431 5.39 -20.97 -18.35
CA GLY A 431 6.02 -22.18 -18.89
C GLY A 431 6.43 -23.23 -17.85
N SER A 432 6.08 -23.07 -16.57
CA SER A 432 6.30 -24.10 -15.56
C SER A 432 5.26 -23.98 -14.45
N ARG A 433 4.96 -25.12 -13.80
CA ARG A 433 4.06 -25.16 -12.64
C ARG A 433 4.53 -24.22 -11.53
N LYS A 434 5.83 -24.24 -11.23
CA LYS A 434 6.43 -23.43 -10.19
C LYS A 434 6.26 -21.93 -10.42
N LEU A 435 6.44 -21.46 -11.66
CA LEU A 435 6.23 -20.05 -12.01
C LEU A 435 4.75 -19.65 -11.96
N LEU A 436 3.83 -20.56 -12.29
CA LEU A 436 2.39 -20.34 -12.12
C LEU A 436 2.00 -20.21 -10.64
N GLU A 437 2.59 -21.02 -9.77
CA GLU A 437 2.40 -20.94 -8.31
C GLU A 437 2.91 -19.58 -7.78
N MET A 438 4.13 -19.19 -8.16
CA MET A 438 4.74 -17.92 -7.75
C MET A 438 3.96 -16.68 -8.22
N ILE A 439 3.50 -16.64 -9.49
CA ILE A 439 2.71 -15.50 -9.97
C ILE A 439 1.36 -15.44 -9.27
N TYR A 440 0.76 -16.58 -8.90
CA TYR A 440 -0.49 -16.57 -8.15
C TYR A 440 -0.29 -16.00 -6.75
N ILE A 441 0.73 -16.46 -6.03
CA ILE A 441 1.06 -15.92 -4.70
C ILE A 441 1.34 -14.40 -4.79
N LEU A 442 2.12 -13.96 -5.77
CA LEU A 442 2.39 -12.54 -5.99
C LEU A 442 1.11 -11.75 -6.28
N THR A 443 0.23 -12.28 -7.13
CA THR A 443 -1.04 -11.63 -7.49
C THR A 443 -1.98 -11.51 -6.29
N TYR A 444 -2.07 -12.56 -5.46
CA TYR A 444 -2.81 -12.53 -4.20
C TYR A 444 -2.30 -11.41 -3.29
N ALA A 445 -0.99 -11.39 -3.06
CA ALA A 445 -0.33 -10.45 -2.16
C ALA A 445 -0.51 -9.00 -2.65
N ASP A 446 -0.35 -8.77 -3.96
CA ASP A 446 -0.51 -7.48 -4.61
C ASP A 446 -1.95 -6.96 -4.45
N MET A 447 -2.94 -7.79 -4.81
CA MET A 447 -4.35 -7.42 -4.69
C MET A 447 -4.75 -7.10 -3.24
N LYS A 448 -4.27 -7.86 -2.25
CA LYS A 448 -4.50 -7.54 -0.82
C LYS A 448 -3.79 -6.25 -0.40
N GLY A 449 -2.61 -5.97 -0.97
CA GLY A 449 -1.82 -4.76 -0.72
C GLY A 449 -2.39 -3.46 -1.32
N VAL A 450 -3.33 -3.55 -2.28
CA VAL A 450 -4.03 -2.38 -2.85
C VAL A 450 -5.13 -1.87 -1.90
N GLY A 451 -5.95 -2.77 -1.35
CA GLY A 451 -7.07 -2.44 -0.47
C GLY A 451 -7.91 -3.64 -0.06
N THR A 452 -8.83 -3.46 0.89
CA THR A 452 -9.60 -4.56 1.52
C THR A 452 -10.54 -5.28 0.57
N ASP A 453 -11.01 -4.62 -0.48
CA ASP A 453 -12.12 -5.11 -1.30
C ASP A 453 -11.65 -5.69 -2.65
N VAL A 454 -10.37 -5.56 -2.98
CA VAL A 454 -9.81 -5.96 -4.27
C VAL A 454 -9.67 -7.47 -4.37
N TYR A 455 -9.14 -8.12 -3.32
CA TYR A 455 -9.16 -9.58 -3.20
C TYR A 455 -10.33 -10.02 -2.31
N ASN A 456 -11.37 -10.57 -2.94
CA ASN A 456 -12.57 -11.08 -2.30
C ASN A 456 -12.94 -12.49 -2.81
N SER A 457 -14.04 -13.05 -2.33
CA SER A 457 -14.47 -14.41 -2.70
C SER A 457 -14.69 -14.59 -4.21
N HIS A 458 -15.15 -13.55 -4.91
CA HIS A 458 -15.36 -13.60 -6.35
C HIS A 458 -14.02 -13.61 -7.11
N SER A 459 -13.11 -12.67 -6.81
CA SER A 459 -11.79 -12.63 -7.47
C SER A 459 -10.96 -13.88 -7.17
N ALA A 460 -11.05 -14.41 -5.95
CA ALA A 460 -10.38 -15.64 -5.56
C ALA A 460 -10.83 -16.84 -6.42
N ARG A 461 -12.14 -16.96 -6.72
CA ARG A 461 -12.65 -18.01 -7.62
C ARG A 461 -12.12 -17.87 -9.04
N LEU A 462 -12.08 -16.65 -9.59
CA LEU A 462 -11.59 -16.41 -10.95
C LEU A 462 -10.09 -16.76 -11.08
N LEU A 463 -9.27 -16.30 -10.12
CA LEU A 463 -7.85 -16.61 -10.07
C LEU A 463 -7.59 -18.11 -9.92
N ARG A 464 -8.34 -18.78 -9.05
CA ARG A 464 -8.24 -20.23 -8.84
C ARG A 464 -8.65 -21.03 -10.07
N THR A 465 -9.69 -20.60 -10.76
CA THR A 465 -10.15 -21.21 -12.02
C THR A 465 -9.06 -21.09 -13.09
N LEU A 466 -8.52 -19.88 -13.30
CA LEU A 466 -7.43 -19.65 -14.24
C LEU A 466 -6.20 -20.50 -13.89
N TYR A 467 -5.84 -20.58 -12.61
CA TYR A 467 -4.71 -21.40 -12.15
C TYR A 467 -4.90 -22.89 -12.48
N HIS A 468 -6.04 -23.49 -12.13
CA HIS A 468 -6.28 -24.92 -12.41
C HIS A 468 -6.34 -25.22 -13.91
N GLN A 469 -6.99 -24.36 -14.70
CA GLN A 469 -7.00 -24.51 -16.16
C GLN A 469 -5.58 -24.37 -16.76
N SER A 470 -4.77 -23.49 -16.20
CA SER A 470 -3.37 -23.30 -16.59
C SER A 470 -2.51 -24.52 -16.27
N LEU A 471 -2.70 -25.13 -15.08
CA LEU A 471 -2.03 -26.38 -14.72
C LEU A 471 -2.41 -27.54 -15.64
N GLU A 472 -3.69 -27.67 -15.96
CA GLU A 472 -4.14 -28.66 -16.94
C GLU A 472 -3.49 -28.39 -18.29
N ALA A 473 -3.52 -27.16 -18.79
CA ALA A 473 -2.90 -26.77 -20.05
C ALA A 473 -1.39 -27.05 -20.14
N LEU A 474 -0.65 -26.98 -19.02
CA LEU A 474 0.77 -27.37 -18.94
C LEU A 474 0.97 -28.89 -19.13
N LYS A 475 0.08 -29.73 -18.59
CA LYS A 475 0.17 -31.19 -18.80
C LYS A 475 0.04 -31.58 -20.27
N TYR A 476 -0.65 -30.75 -21.06
CA TYR A 476 -0.88 -30.96 -22.48
C TYR A 476 0.19 -30.31 -23.38
N GLU A 477 1.35 -29.87 -22.87
CA GLU A 477 2.46 -29.23 -23.62
C GLU A 477 3.03 -30.01 -24.84
N ASN A 478 2.39 -31.09 -25.29
CA ASN A 478 2.50 -31.63 -26.65
C ASN A 478 1.57 -30.94 -27.67
N ARG A 479 1.26 -29.65 -27.52
CA ARG A 479 0.25 -28.93 -28.32
C ARG A 479 0.58 -28.64 -29.78
N LEU A 480 1.83 -28.81 -30.20
CA LEU A 480 2.15 -28.82 -31.63
C LEU A 480 1.36 -29.91 -32.36
N ASP A 481 1.03 -31.00 -31.67
CA ASP A 481 0.29 -32.13 -32.21
C ASP A 481 -1.24 -31.91 -32.15
N GLU A 482 -1.79 -31.30 -31.09
CA GLU A 482 -3.25 -31.11 -30.97
C GLU A 482 -3.84 -30.08 -31.94
N THR A 483 -3.13 -28.97 -32.20
CA THR A 483 -3.59 -27.98 -33.20
C THR A 483 -3.54 -28.59 -34.60
N ALA A 484 -2.50 -29.38 -34.90
CA ALA A 484 -2.39 -30.13 -36.13
C ALA A 484 -3.49 -31.20 -36.25
N LYS A 485 -3.78 -31.94 -35.17
CA LYS A 485 -4.87 -32.92 -35.08
C LYS A 485 -6.24 -32.26 -35.25
N ARG A 486 -6.46 -31.07 -34.67
CA ARG A 486 -7.69 -30.27 -34.90
C ARG A 486 -7.80 -29.90 -36.37
N LEU A 487 -6.74 -29.38 -36.99
CA LEU A 487 -6.76 -29.01 -38.41
C LEU A 487 -7.07 -30.23 -39.28
N GLN A 488 -6.48 -31.38 -39.01
CA GLN A 488 -6.79 -32.64 -39.71
C GLN A 488 -8.23 -33.10 -39.47
N ALA A 489 -8.75 -33.02 -38.25
CA ALA A 489 -10.13 -33.38 -37.93
C ALA A 489 -11.13 -32.45 -38.60
N VAL A 490 -10.86 -31.14 -38.60
CA VAL A 490 -11.65 -30.11 -39.28
C VAL A 490 -11.60 -30.29 -40.79
N ASP A 491 -10.46 -30.64 -41.36
CA ASP A 491 -10.33 -30.92 -42.79
C ASP A 491 -11.11 -32.18 -43.19
N ARG A 492 -10.99 -33.27 -42.43
CA ARG A 492 -11.84 -34.47 -42.59
C ARG A 492 -13.33 -34.15 -42.48
N LEU A 493 -13.71 -33.27 -41.56
CA LEU A 493 -15.10 -32.82 -41.39
C LEU A 493 -15.57 -32.02 -42.62
N LYS A 494 -14.82 -31.01 -43.05
CA LYS A 494 -15.12 -30.18 -44.23
C LYS A 494 -15.23 -31.00 -45.52
N ASN A 495 -14.43 -32.05 -45.64
CA ASN A 495 -14.40 -32.92 -46.80
C ASN A 495 -15.49 -34.01 -46.79
N SER A 496 -16.17 -34.22 -45.65
CA SER A 496 -17.26 -35.18 -45.57
C SER A 496 -18.52 -34.69 -46.31
N ARG A 497 -19.18 -35.61 -47.03
CA ARG A 497 -20.44 -35.32 -47.75
C ARG A 497 -21.52 -34.79 -46.80
N ALA A 498 -21.66 -35.42 -45.63
CA ALA A 498 -22.65 -35.04 -44.63
C ALA A 498 -22.47 -33.60 -44.11
N PHE A 499 -21.23 -33.08 -44.04
CA PHE A 499 -20.99 -31.69 -43.63
C PHE A 499 -21.33 -30.70 -44.74
N LYS A 500 -20.99 -31.04 -46.00
CA LYS A 500 -21.27 -30.20 -47.17
C LYS A 500 -22.77 -30.02 -47.43
N GLU A 501 -23.59 -31.01 -47.05
CA GLU A 501 -25.05 -30.98 -47.15
C GLU A 501 -25.72 -30.12 -46.06
N LEU A 502 -24.98 -29.66 -45.04
CA LEU A 502 -25.54 -28.79 -43.98
C LEU A 502 -25.75 -27.35 -44.46
N PRO A 503 -26.70 -26.60 -43.87
CA PRO A 503 -26.82 -25.15 -44.11
C PRO A 503 -25.53 -24.40 -43.75
N LYS A 504 -25.15 -23.37 -44.54
CA LYS A 504 -23.94 -22.55 -44.32
C LYS A 504 -23.85 -21.96 -42.90
N SER A 505 -24.99 -21.56 -42.33
CA SER A 505 -25.06 -21.04 -40.96
C SER A 505 -24.61 -22.08 -39.92
N LEU A 506 -24.98 -23.34 -40.11
CA LEU A 506 -24.60 -24.44 -39.22
C LEU A 506 -23.15 -24.86 -39.45
N GLN A 507 -22.68 -24.88 -40.71
CA GLN A 507 -21.26 -25.11 -41.02
C GLN A 507 -20.36 -24.10 -40.32
N ASN A 508 -20.70 -22.81 -40.41
CA ASN A 508 -19.95 -21.74 -39.75
C ASN A 508 -19.96 -21.88 -38.22
N LYS A 509 -21.12 -22.19 -37.63
CA LYS A 509 -21.25 -22.43 -36.18
C LYS A 509 -20.42 -23.62 -35.70
N ILE A 510 -20.41 -24.72 -36.46
CA ILE A 510 -19.59 -25.88 -36.11
C ILE A 510 -18.11 -25.50 -36.17
N LEU A 511 -17.66 -24.83 -37.24
CA LEU A 511 -16.26 -24.44 -37.39
C LEU A 511 -15.80 -23.39 -36.37
N SER A 512 -16.70 -22.57 -35.84
CA SER A 512 -16.41 -21.59 -34.80
C SER A 512 -16.33 -22.16 -33.38
N ILE A 513 -16.57 -23.47 -33.18
CA ILE A 513 -16.47 -24.09 -31.84
C ILE A 513 -15.03 -23.93 -31.31
N PRO A 514 -14.83 -23.28 -30.15
CA PRO A 514 -13.50 -22.93 -29.66
C PRO A 514 -12.70 -24.12 -29.12
N SER A 515 -13.38 -25.14 -28.57
CA SER A 515 -12.72 -26.32 -27.97
C SER A 515 -12.01 -27.18 -29.01
N ASN A 516 -10.72 -27.45 -28.86
CA ASN A 516 -9.98 -28.43 -29.68
C ASN A 516 -10.36 -29.87 -29.34
N ALA A 517 -10.56 -30.15 -28.06
CA ALA A 517 -10.93 -31.48 -27.56
C ALA A 517 -12.23 -32.01 -28.19
N PHE A 518 -13.19 -31.13 -28.47
CA PHE A 518 -14.44 -31.50 -29.14
C PHE A 518 -14.20 -32.15 -30.51
N PHE A 519 -13.30 -31.59 -31.33
CA PHE A 519 -13.00 -32.13 -32.67
C PHE A 519 -12.13 -33.39 -32.62
N ILE A 520 -11.33 -33.54 -31.57
CA ILE A 520 -10.42 -34.68 -31.40
C ILE A 520 -11.15 -35.90 -30.86
N ARG A 521 -12.08 -35.70 -29.90
CA ARG A 521 -12.77 -36.80 -29.19
C ARG A 521 -13.97 -37.35 -29.95
N HIS A 522 -14.53 -36.60 -30.88
CA HIS A 522 -15.74 -37.01 -31.61
C HIS A 522 -15.46 -37.30 -33.07
N SER A 523 -16.10 -38.35 -33.59
CA SER A 523 -16.08 -38.64 -35.02
C SER A 523 -16.84 -37.57 -35.80
N THR A 524 -16.51 -37.40 -37.07
CA THR A 524 -17.21 -36.49 -38.00
C THR A 524 -18.73 -36.63 -37.92
N ARG A 525 -19.23 -37.87 -37.88
CA ARG A 525 -20.67 -38.15 -37.76
C ARG A 525 -21.24 -37.66 -36.44
N ARG A 526 -20.52 -37.88 -35.33
CA ARG A 526 -20.98 -37.45 -34.00
C ARG A 526 -20.98 -35.93 -33.86
N ILE A 527 -19.96 -35.24 -34.38
CA ILE A 527 -19.92 -33.77 -34.40
C ILE A 527 -21.14 -33.18 -35.11
N ILE A 528 -21.45 -33.71 -36.30
CA ILE A 528 -22.61 -33.28 -37.09
C ILE A 528 -23.91 -33.58 -36.34
N ALA A 529 -24.05 -34.78 -35.77
CA ALA A 529 -25.23 -35.18 -35.01
C ALA A 529 -25.48 -34.27 -33.80
N ILE A 530 -24.42 -33.93 -33.03
CA ILE A 530 -24.51 -33.02 -31.88
C ILE A 530 -24.94 -31.63 -32.36
N ALA A 531 -24.35 -31.11 -33.43
CA ALA A 531 -24.70 -29.78 -33.96
C ALA A 531 -26.14 -29.71 -34.49
N GLN A 532 -26.60 -30.75 -35.19
CA GLN A 532 -27.97 -30.85 -35.67
C GLN A 532 -28.98 -31.01 -34.53
N ALA A 533 -28.63 -31.81 -33.52
CA ALA A 533 -29.44 -31.96 -32.31
C ALA A 533 -29.57 -30.60 -31.61
N ALA A 534 -28.45 -29.92 -31.33
CA ALA A 534 -28.43 -28.60 -30.69
C ALA A 534 -29.25 -27.55 -31.47
N ALA A 535 -29.20 -27.58 -32.80
CA ALA A 535 -29.95 -26.64 -33.65
C ALA A 535 -31.46 -26.86 -33.62
N ARG A 536 -31.92 -28.08 -33.31
CA ARG A 536 -33.35 -28.44 -33.22
C ARG A 536 -33.91 -28.38 -31.81
N MET A 537 -33.06 -28.25 -30.79
CA MET A 537 -33.50 -28.21 -29.39
C MET A 537 -34.16 -26.88 -29.06
N GLU A 538 -35.25 -26.92 -28.28
CA GLU A 538 -35.88 -25.72 -27.74
C GLU A 538 -35.35 -25.40 -26.33
N GLU A 539 -35.18 -26.42 -25.48
CA GLU A 539 -34.65 -26.27 -24.12
C GLU A 539 -33.26 -26.90 -23.96
N TYR A 540 -33.19 -28.18 -23.58
CA TYR A 540 -31.96 -28.96 -23.45
C TYR A 540 -32.25 -30.46 -23.39
N THR A 541 -31.24 -31.29 -23.63
CA THR A 541 -31.21 -32.69 -23.23
C THR A 541 -29.94 -32.95 -22.46
N TYR A 542 -29.96 -33.95 -21.59
CA TYR A 542 -28.76 -34.44 -20.95
C TYR A 542 -28.68 -35.96 -21.01
N HIS A 543 -27.47 -36.47 -21.08
CA HIS A 543 -27.17 -37.88 -20.99
C HIS A 543 -26.06 -38.08 -19.97
N ILE A 544 -26.32 -38.95 -18.99
CA ILE A 544 -25.35 -39.34 -17.98
C ILE A 544 -24.97 -40.78 -18.25
N SER A 545 -23.69 -41.04 -18.48
CA SER A 545 -23.14 -42.39 -18.58
C SER A 545 -22.04 -42.56 -17.55
N ASN A 546 -21.96 -43.75 -16.97
CA ASN A 546 -20.93 -44.12 -16.00
C ASN A 546 -20.30 -45.48 -16.35
N GLU A 547 -20.31 -45.85 -17.64
CA GLU A 547 -19.82 -47.17 -18.09
C GLU A 547 -18.29 -47.30 -18.05
N GLN A 548 -17.57 -46.19 -18.26
CA GLN A 548 -16.10 -46.13 -18.16
C GLN A 548 -15.63 -44.97 -17.27
N ASN A 549 -16.24 -43.80 -17.44
CA ASN A 549 -16.03 -42.61 -16.62
C ASN A 549 -17.37 -41.89 -16.47
N LEU A 550 -17.57 -41.17 -15.37
CA LEU A 550 -18.73 -40.30 -15.22
C LEU A 550 -18.71 -39.23 -16.32
N THR A 551 -19.62 -39.37 -17.27
CA THR A 551 -19.78 -38.50 -18.43
C THR A 551 -21.15 -37.87 -18.38
N ILE A 552 -21.19 -36.55 -18.31
CA ILE A 552 -22.43 -35.77 -18.38
C ILE A 552 -22.37 -34.98 -19.70
N GLU A 553 -23.17 -35.40 -20.66
CA GLU A 553 -23.34 -34.68 -21.93
C GLU A 553 -24.61 -33.83 -21.84
N VAL A 554 -24.51 -32.52 -22.06
CA VAL A 554 -25.66 -31.61 -22.12
C VAL A 554 -25.67 -30.94 -23.48
N ILE A 555 -26.78 -31.07 -24.21
CA ILE A 555 -26.98 -30.43 -25.51
C ILE A 555 -28.13 -29.44 -25.38
N ARG A 556 -27.92 -28.18 -25.79
CA ARG A 556 -28.91 -27.11 -25.76
C ARG A 556 -28.68 -26.11 -26.88
N ARG A 557 -29.67 -25.26 -27.14
CA ARG A 557 -29.63 -24.25 -28.23
C ARG A 557 -28.88 -22.97 -27.88
N HIS A 558 -28.96 -22.56 -26.61
CA HIS A 558 -28.31 -21.35 -26.09
C HIS A 558 -27.12 -21.73 -25.21
N ASP A 559 -26.15 -20.86 -25.02
CA ASP A 559 -25.03 -21.18 -24.13
C ASP A 559 -25.51 -21.38 -22.69
N LEU A 560 -24.84 -22.31 -22.00
CA LEU A 560 -25.10 -22.57 -20.59
C LEU A 560 -24.39 -21.47 -19.79
N ASN A 561 -25.15 -20.68 -19.03
CA ASN A 561 -24.53 -19.78 -18.06
C ASN A 561 -23.97 -20.65 -16.93
N LEU A 562 -22.71 -21.06 -17.05
CA LEU A 562 -22.04 -21.92 -16.08
C LEU A 562 -21.90 -21.26 -14.70
N ALA A 563 -22.15 -19.94 -14.59
CA ALA A 563 -22.23 -19.25 -13.31
C ALA A 563 -23.47 -19.63 -12.46
N TRP A 564 -24.43 -20.38 -13.02
CA TRP A 564 -25.58 -20.93 -12.28
C TRP A 564 -25.39 -22.37 -11.81
N MET A 565 -24.36 -23.07 -12.32
CA MET A 565 -24.01 -24.45 -11.95
C MET A 565 -22.86 -24.54 -10.92
N LEU A 566 -22.25 -23.40 -10.59
CA LEU A 566 -21.15 -23.21 -9.64
C LEU A 566 -21.58 -22.16 -8.61
#